data_AF-A0A5M3XGN3-F1
#
_entry.id   AF-A0A5M3XGN3-F1
#
_cell.length_a   1.000
_cell.length_b   1.000
_cell.length_c   1.000
_cell.angle_alpha   90.00
_cell.angle_beta   90.00
_cell.angle_gamma   90.00
#
_symmetry.space_group_name_H-M   'P 1'
#
loop_
_entity.id
_entity.type
_entity.pdbx_description
1 polymer ?
#
loop_
_entity_poly.entity_id
_entity_poly.type
_entity_poly.pdbx_seq_one_letter_code
_entity_poly.pdbx_strand_id
1 'polypeptide(L)'
;MAGSRSDWERYQAAQRREAERRAREAAKLAKEQQRVLQQQHLEQQQATTDNRTAEVVKRIEELDGVLAVALGVYPLAFEQMRVIPPLQPFSPGRLGVPELAPDWASFAPSPPTGFSKLLGGKARYERDSVLARDSFDAAMAAYRQREAQRVSRLSDAQVAHDRRMGDLRDRAAAENAQLDKLRADFVAGQPEAVEWFIGKVLERSTYPHGCPRLYQVAYRPENHDLVVEFELPGQDVIPQMRGYKYVKQRDAIDPVPRPQTEIRQRYAKLLACVTLRTLHEIFTATPAQIVEAIVFNGRHSTIDRATGKNVRPHLLSVQAERPSFEELVLSAVDPIACLKRLNALVSPNPYDLEAIEPFITFDLNRFRFSEDMDVVAGLDSRRNLLKLSPTEFEHLVRELFVAMGAEAWTTIPSKDGGVDAVATSKNLFFGGVCLIQAKRWAGLVGLDAVHALTGVMADHNATTGVLVTTSWFGRASENFAQRNRITLINGAELKHLIKQHLNIDVIPGTHHRETRGHRTTHRPDAQVRQSDPRWTPAR
;
A
#
# COMPACT_ATOMS: atom_id res chain seq x y z
N MET A 1 64.56 -71.83 49.87
CA MET A 1 63.61 -71.24 48.91
C MET A 1 62.48 -70.51 49.65
N ALA A 2 62.77 -69.41 50.37
CA ALA A 2 61.77 -68.70 51.19
C ALA A 2 61.50 -67.23 50.78
N GLY A 3 62.26 -66.67 49.84
CA GLY A 3 62.11 -65.26 49.41
C GLY A 3 61.06 -65.01 48.32
N SER A 4 60.73 -66.01 47.50
CA SER A 4 59.97 -65.82 46.25
C SER A 4 58.46 -65.51 46.46
N ARG A 5 57.80 -66.07 47.49
CA ARG A 5 56.38 -65.80 47.77
C ARG A 5 56.13 -64.40 48.36
N SER A 6 57.01 -63.92 49.23
CA SER A 6 56.92 -62.60 49.89
C SER A 6 57.07 -61.44 48.89
N ASP A 7 58.03 -61.57 47.96
CA ASP A 7 58.28 -60.51 46.98
C ASP A 7 57.19 -60.46 45.90
N TRP A 8 56.61 -61.61 45.54
CA TRP A 8 55.47 -61.70 44.64
C TRP A 8 54.20 -61.08 45.23
N GLU A 9 53.93 -61.28 46.52
CA GLU A 9 52.82 -60.64 47.24
C GLU A 9 53.00 -59.11 47.34
N ARG A 10 54.22 -58.64 47.59
CA ARG A 10 54.57 -57.19 47.59
C ARG A 10 54.40 -56.57 46.21
N TYR A 11 54.82 -57.26 45.15
CA TYR A 11 54.64 -56.82 43.77
C TYR A 11 53.16 -56.75 43.38
N GLN A 12 52.35 -57.75 43.73
CA GLN A 12 50.90 -57.71 43.53
C GLN A 12 50.20 -56.63 44.34
N ALA A 13 50.66 -56.34 45.57
CA ALA A 13 50.14 -55.26 46.38
C ALA A 13 50.50 -53.88 45.79
N ALA A 14 51.71 -53.71 45.26
CA ALA A 14 52.14 -52.50 44.57
C ALA A 14 51.33 -52.25 43.28
N GLN A 15 51.13 -53.30 42.47
CA GLN A 15 50.28 -53.25 41.27
C GLN A 15 48.83 -52.85 41.60
N ARG A 16 48.26 -53.40 42.68
CA ARG A 16 46.90 -53.01 43.14
C ARG A 16 46.83 -51.55 43.56
N ARG A 17 47.81 -51.06 44.34
CA ARG A 17 47.87 -49.65 44.76
C ARG A 17 48.04 -48.69 43.58
N GLU A 18 48.84 -49.07 42.59
CA GLU A 18 49.04 -48.25 41.39
C GLU A 18 47.79 -48.24 40.50
N ALA A 19 47.13 -49.39 40.33
CA ALA A 19 45.84 -49.48 39.66
C ALA A 19 44.75 -48.66 40.36
N GLU A 20 44.69 -48.70 41.69
CA GLU A 20 43.78 -47.86 42.48
C GLU A 20 44.07 -46.36 42.32
N ARG A 21 45.35 -45.95 42.30
CA ARG A 21 45.74 -44.55 42.05
C ARG A 21 45.28 -44.10 40.67
N ARG A 22 45.57 -44.89 39.62
CA ARG A 22 45.13 -44.61 38.24
C ARG A 22 43.61 -44.55 38.13
N ALA A 23 42.89 -45.46 38.79
CA ALA A 23 41.43 -45.46 38.82
C ALA A 23 40.87 -44.21 39.51
N ARG A 24 41.47 -43.76 40.63
CA ARG A 24 41.07 -42.52 41.32
C ARG A 24 41.34 -41.28 40.47
N GLU A 25 42.48 -41.20 39.81
CA GLU A 25 42.83 -40.11 38.89
C GLU A 25 41.86 -40.06 37.70
N ALA A 26 41.59 -41.22 37.07
CA ALA A 26 40.62 -41.33 35.98
C ALA A 26 39.21 -40.95 36.41
N ALA A 27 38.76 -41.37 37.60
CA ALA A 27 37.45 -40.99 38.15
C ALA A 27 37.36 -39.47 38.44
N LYS A 28 38.46 -38.86 38.91
CA LYS A 28 38.54 -37.41 39.14
C LYS A 28 38.44 -36.64 37.82
N LEU A 29 39.20 -37.05 36.80
CA LEU A 29 39.17 -36.49 35.45
C LEU A 29 37.78 -36.63 34.81
N ALA A 30 37.15 -37.81 34.91
CA ALA A 30 35.80 -38.03 34.39
C ALA A 30 34.76 -37.12 35.06
N LYS A 31 34.85 -36.94 36.39
CA LYS A 31 33.96 -36.02 37.13
C LYS A 31 34.17 -34.56 36.75
N GLU A 32 35.42 -34.16 36.50
CA GLU A 32 35.76 -32.82 36.04
C GLU A 32 35.24 -32.58 34.61
N GLN A 33 35.46 -33.52 33.70
CA GLN A 33 34.90 -33.49 32.34
C GLN A 33 33.37 -33.42 32.35
N GLN A 34 32.71 -34.22 33.18
CA GLN A 34 31.25 -34.21 33.31
C GLN A 34 30.73 -32.86 33.83
N ARG A 35 31.45 -32.22 34.77
CA ARG A 35 31.11 -30.88 35.26
C ARG A 35 31.25 -29.83 34.17
N VAL A 36 32.32 -29.89 33.38
CA VAL A 36 32.54 -28.98 32.25
C VAL A 36 31.42 -29.14 31.21
N LEU A 37 31.08 -30.37 30.83
CA LEU A 37 29.98 -30.63 29.89
C LEU A 37 28.62 -30.14 30.42
N GLN A 38 28.33 -30.35 31.71
CA GLN A 38 27.12 -29.83 32.34
C GLN A 38 27.09 -28.30 32.33
N GLN A 39 28.21 -27.65 32.63
CA GLN A 39 28.31 -26.20 32.60
C GLN A 39 28.11 -25.66 31.19
N GLN A 40 28.76 -26.24 30.18
CA GLN A 40 28.60 -25.87 28.77
C GLN A 40 27.15 -26.02 28.31
N HIS A 41 26.49 -27.11 28.70
CA HIS A 41 25.07 -27.32 28.40
C HIS A 41 24.19 -26.23 29.03
N LEU A 42 24.40 -25.90 30.31
CA LEU A 42 23.65 -24.84 30.99
C LEU A 42 23.87 -23.47 30.32
N GLU A 43 25.11 -23.15 29.95
CA GLU A 43 25.46 -21.92 29.24
C GLU A 43 24.81 -21.86 27.86
N GLN A 44 24.80 -22.97 27.13
CA GLN A 44 24.14 -23.06 25.82
C GLN A 44 22.62 -22.90 25.93
N GLN A 45 21.97 -23.53 26.91
CA GLN A 45 20.53 -23.39 27.14
C GLN A 45 20.16 -21.96 27.55
N GLN A 46 20.99 -21.32 28.39
CA GLN A 46 20.81 -19.93 28.77
C GLN A 46 20.96 -19.00 27.55
N ALA A 47 22.03 -19.15 26.77
CA ALA A 47 22.25 -18.35 25.56
C ALA A 47 21.10 -18.51 24.54
N THR A 48 20.61 -19.74 24.37
CA THR A 48 19.44 -20.01 23.50
C THR A 48 18.18 -19.31 24.02
N THR A 49 17.95 -19.30 25.33
CA THR A 49 16.83 -18.62 25.97
C THR A 49 16.91 -17.11 25.80
N ASP A 50 18.10 -16.54 25.98
CA ASP A 50 18.36 -15.11 25.86
C ASP A 50 18.15 -14.66 24.41
N ASN A 51 18.66 -15.42 23.44
CA ASN A 51 18.45 -15.14 22.01
C ASN A 51 16.96 -15.15 21.63
N ARG A 52 16.20 -16.19 22.04
CA ARG A 52 14.75 -16.26 21.77
C ARG A 52 13.99 -15.11 22.44
N THR A 53 14.43 -14.68 23.62
CA THR A 53 13.82 -13.54 24.31
C THR A 53 14.14 -12.23 23.59
N ALA A 54 15.38 -12.05 23.13
CA ALA A 54 15.82 -10.89 22.36
C ALA A 54 15.05 -10.75 21.04
N GLU A 55 14.74 -11.84 20.34
CA GLU A 55 13.90 -11.82 19.14
C GLU A 55 12.49 -11.29 19.42
N VAL A 56 11.85 -11.72 20.51
CA VAL A 56 10.52 -11.25 20.92
C VAL A 56 10.55 -9.78 21.32
N VAL A 57 11.60 -9.33 22.01
CA VAL A 57 11.77 -7.93 22.42
C VAL A 57 11.98 -7.04 21.20
N LYS A 58 12.92 -7.40 20.32
CA LYS A 58 13.19 -6.68 19.06
C LYS A 58 11.92 -6.55 18.23
N ARG A 59 11.14 -7.61 18.12
CA ARG A 59 9.87 -7.61 17.39
C ARG A 59 8.87 -6.59 17.95
N ILE A 60 8.84 -6.42 19.27
CA ILE A 60 7.98 -5.41 19.92
C ILE A 60 8.51 -4.00 19.71
N GLU A 61 9.83 -3.81 19.78
CA GLU A 61 10.46 -2.52 19.48
C GLU A 61 10.18 -2.07 18.04
N GLU A 62 10.23 -2.98 17.08
CA GLU A 62 9.86 -2.71 15.67
C GLU A 62 8.41 -2.24 15.54
N LEU A 63 7.47 -2.86 16.27
CA LEU A 63 6.05 -2.49 16.25
C LEU A 63 5.77 -1.17 16.98
N ASP A 64 6.41 -0.96 18.12
CA ASP A 64 6.29 0.29 18.88
C ASP A 64 6.94 1.47 18.13
N GLY A 65 7.94 1.20 17.29
CA GLY A 65 8.67 2.18 16.47
C GLY A 65 8.02 2.57 15.14
N VAL A 66 6.88 1.99 14.75
CA VAL A 66 6.24 2.19 13.43
C VAL A 66 6.06 3.67 13.07
N LEU A 67 5.57 4.49 14.02
CA LEU A 67 5.37 5.92 13.80
C LEU A 67 6.71 6.67 13.79
N ALA A 68 7.60 6.38 14.75
CA ALA A 68 8.88 7.07 14.92
C ALA A 68 9.78 6.95 13.68
N VAL A 69 9.78 5.78 13.01
CA VAL A 69 10.51 5.58 11.76
C VAL A 69 10.06 6.56 10.68
N ALA A 70 8.76 6.80 10.53
CA ALA A 70 8.23 7.70 9.50
C ALA A 70 8.63 9.16 9.74
N LEU A 71 8.70 9.59 11.00
CA LEU A 71 9.07 10.98 11.36
C LEU A 71 10.51 11.34 10.96
N GLY A 72 11.39 10.34 10.78
CA GLY A 72 12.79 10.54 10.37
C GLY A 72 13.02 10.44 8.86
N VAL A 73 11.98 10.17 8.06
CA VAL A 73 12.11 9.97 6.61
C VAL A 73 11.79 11.26 5.88
N TYR A 74 12.65 11.66 4.94
CA TYR A 74 12.37 12.79 4.07
C TYR A 74 11.17 12.49 3.16
N PRO A 75 10.22 13.43 3.01
CA PRO A 75 9.07 13.23 2.15
C PRO A 75 9.51 12.98 0.71
N LEU A 76 8.76 12.11 0.02
CA LEU A 76 8.98 11.87 -1.40
C LEU A 76 8.70 13.16 -2.18
N ALA A 77 9.60 13.49 -3.11
CA ALA A 77 9.44 14.60 -4.04
C ALA A 77 9.67 14.12 -5.47
N PHE A 78 9.12 14.84 -6.45
CA PHE A 78 9.29 14.51 -7.87
C PHE A 78 10.76 14.48 -8.30
N GLU A 79 11.59 15.34 -7.72
CA GLU A 79 13.03 15.41 -7.98
C GLU A 79 13.74 14.09 -7.65
N GLN A 80 13.30 13.39 -6.61
CA GLN A 80 13.88 12.11 -6.18
C GLN A 80 13.51 10.95 -7.11
N MET A 81 12.48 11.13 -7.95
CA MET A 81 12.02 10.12 -8.91
C MET A 81 12.63 10.31 -10.31
N ARG A 82 13.47 11.32 -10.52
CA ARG A 82 14.13 11.54 -11.82
C ARG A 82 15.16 10.45 -12.10
N VAL A 83 15.15 9.97 -13.33
CA VAL A 83 16.13 8.99 -13.83
C VAL A 83 17.40 9.71 -14.24
N ILE A 84 18.51 9.30 -13.64
CA ILE A 84 19.85 9.75 -14.00
C ILE A 84 20.51 8.62 -14.80
N PRO A 85 20.78 8.82 -16.11
CA PRO A 85 21.35 7.75 -16.93
C PRO A 85 22.77 7.41 -16.45
N PRO A 86 23.13 6.12 -16.30
CA PRO A 86 24.46 5.71 -15.90
C PRO A 86 25.44 5.85 -17.08
N LEU A 87 25.96 7.06 -17.28
CA LEU A 87 26.90 7.36 -18.35
C LEU A 87 28.31 6.92 -17.95
N GLN A 88 28.84 5.95 -18.67
CA GLN A 88 30.21 5.47 -18.47
C GLN A 88 31.14 6.10 -19.52
N PRO A 89 32.36 6.49 -19.15
CA PRO A 89 33.37 6.92 -20.13
C PRO A 89 33.71 5.80 -21.12
N PHE A 90 34.06 6.16 -22.35
CA PHE A 90 34.56 5.19 -23.32
C PHE A 90 35.91 4.62 -22.86
N SER A 91 36.01 3.29 -22.82
CA SER A 91 37.23 2.57 -22.47
C SER A 91 37.53 1.51 -23.54
N PRO A 92 38.39 1.81 -24.53
CA PRO A 92 38.67 0.90 -25.65
C PRO A 92 39.63 -0.25 -25.30
N GLY A 93 40.22 -0.24 -24.10
CA GLY A 93 41.22 -1.23 -23.70
C GLY A 93 42.38 -1.33 -24.69
N ARG A 94 42.69 -2.56 -25.14
CA ARG A 94 43.77 -2.83 -26.11
C ARG A 94 43.58 -2.15 -27.46
N LEU A 95 42.34 -1.85 -27.86
CA LEU A 95 42.09 -1.13 -29.12
C LEU A 95 42.59 0.31 -29.05
N GLY A 96 42.76 0.89 -27.86
CA GLY A 96 43.29 2.26 -27.71
C GLY A 96 44.81 2.35 -27.82
N VAL A 97 45.53 1.22 -27.83
CA VAL A 97 46.99 1.16 -27.87
C VAL A 97 47.46 0.84 -29.29
N PRO A 98 48.22 1.73 -29.96
CA PRO A 98 48.81 1.44 -31.27
C PRO A 98 49.76 0.24 -31.23
N GLU A 99 49.77 -0.60 -32.27
CA GLU A 99 50.77 -1.66 -32.40
C GLU A 99 52.14 -1.04 -32.72
N LEU A 100 53.21 -1.63 -32.19
CA LEU A 100 54.58 -1.19 -32.50
C LEU A 100 54.94 -1.59 -33.93
N ALA A 101 55.46 -0.65 -34.70
CA ALA A 101 55.92 -0.91 -36.06
C ALA A 101 57.17 -1.84 -36.04
N PRO A 102 57.31 -2.76 -37.02
CA PRO A 102 58.54 -3.51 -37.22
C PRO A 102 59.75 -2.58 -37.32
N ASP A 103 60.80 -2.88 -36.57
CA ASP A 103 62.06 -2.14 -36.61
C ASP A 103 63.05 -2.84 -37.55
N TRP A 104 63.62 -2.10 -38.50
CA TRP A 104 64.61 -2.62 -39.45
C TRP A 104 65.81 -3.27 -38.74
N ALA A 105 66.19 -2.77 -37.56
CA ALA A 105 67.29 -3.34 -36.78
C ALA A 105 67.08 -4.83 -36.44
N SER A 106 65.84 -5.29 -36.36
CA SER A 106 65.50 -6.70 -36.10
C SER A 106 65.63 -7.61 -37.33
N PHE A 107 65.76 -7.03 -38.53
CA PHE A 107 65.82 -7.75 -39.81
C PHE A 107 67.18 -7.60 -40.50
N ALA A 108 67.93 -6.54 -40.17
CA ALA A 108 69.21 -6.23 -40.82
C ALA A 108 70.24 -7.37 -40.69
N PRO A 109 70.82 -7.87 -41.80
CA PRO A 109 71.84 -8.89 -41.74
C PRO A 109 73.13 -8.33 -41.14
N SER A 110 73.89 -9.19 -40.45
CA SER A 110 75.18 -8.79 -39.89
C SER A 110 76.18 -8.49 -41.02
N PRO A 111 76.91 -7.35 -40.95
CA PRO A 111 77.87 -6.99 -41.98
C PRO A 111 79.05 -7.99 -42.03
N PRO A 112 79.61 -8.30 -43.21
CA PRO A 112 80.68 -9.28 -43.33
C PRO A 112 81.97 -8.75 -42.68
N THR A 113 82.53 -9.52 -41.75
CA THR A 113 83.75 -9.19 -41.00
C THR A 113 84.88 -10.19 -41.31
N GLY A 114 86.13 -9.70 -41.36
CA GLY A 114 87.33 -10.53 -41.52
C GLY A 114 87.38 -11.40 -42.80
N PHE A 115 87.86 -12.64 -42.66
CA PHE A 115 88.08 -13.62 -43.74
C PHE A 115 86.82 -14.00 -44.55
N SER A 116 85.62 -13.70 -44.05
CA SER A 116 84.35 -13.95 -44.75
C SER A 116 84.19 -13.13 -46.05
N LYS A 117 84.82 -11.94 -46.14
CA LYS A 117 84.81 -11.10 -47.35
C LYS A 117 85.52 -11.76 -48.54
N LEU A 118 86.50 -12.64 -48.30
CA LEU A 118 87.31 -13.31 -49.33
C LEU A 118 86.66 -14.58 -49.89
N LEU A 119 85.72 -15.18 -49.16
CA LEU A 119 85.05 -16.45 -49.49
C LEU A 119 83.58 -16.24 -49.89
N GLY A 120 83.31 -15.30 -50.81
CA GLY A 120 81.95 -15.06 -51.32
C GLY A 120 80.98 -14.41 -50.32
N GLY A 121 81.44 -13.98 -49.15
CA GLY A 121 80.61 -13.34 -48.11
C GLY A 121 79.97 -12.02 -48.54
N LYS A 122 80.53 -11.31 -49.52
CA LYS A 122 79.90 -10.13 -50.12
C LYS A 122 78.61 -10.50 -50.88
N ALA A 123 78.68 -11.51 -51.75
CA ALA A 123 77.51 -12.01 -52.49
C ALA A 123 76.46 -12.63 -51.57
N ARG A 124 76.88 -13.27 -50.46
CA ARG A 124 75.97 -13.79 -49.43
C ARG A 124 75.29 -12.67 -48.65
N TYR A 125 76.05 -11.67 -48.19
CA TYR A 125 75.48 -10.49 -47.52
C TYR A 125 74.51 -9.72 -48.41
N GLU A 126 74.79 -9.59 -49.71
CA GLU A 126 73.88 -8.98 -50.68
C GLU A 126 72.57 -9.79 -50.80
N ARG A 127 72.64 -11.13 -50.92
CA ARG A 127 71.44 -11.99 -50.92
C ARG A 127 70.66 -11.92 -49.61
N ASP A 128 71.35 -12.01 -48.48
CA ASP A 128 70.76 -11.95 -47.15
C ASP A 128 70.13 -10.56 -46.89
N SER A 129 70.70 -9.49 -47.47
CA SER A 129 70.14 -8.13 -47.42
C SER A 129 68.87 -8.00 -48.25
N VAL A 130 68.80 -8.63 -49.43
CA VAL A 130 67.57 -8.67 -50.24
C VAL A 130 66.48 -9.46 -49.50
N LEU A 131 66.79 -10.64 -48.96
CA LEU A 131 65.84 -11.43 -48.18
C LEU A 131 65.38 -10.72 -46.89
N ALA A 132 66.28 -10.04 -46.19
CA ALA A 132 65.97 -9.20 -45.04
C ALA A 132 65.05 -8.03 -45.41
N ARG A 133 65.27 -7.43 -46.59
CA ARG A 133 64.42 -6.37 -47.12
C ARG A 133 63.02 -6.89 -47.45
N ASP A 134 62.92 -7.99 -48.17
CA ASP A 134 61.64 -8.61 -48.53
C ASP A 134 60.84 -9.03 -47.28
N SER A 135 61.52 -9.60 -46.28
CA SER A 135 60.88 -10.00 -45.02
C SER A 135 60.45 -8.79 -44.17
N PHE A 136 61.26 -7.73 -44.12
CA PHE A 136 60.87 -6.47 -43.48
C PHE A 136 59.68 -5.81 -44.18
N ASP A 137 59.69 -5.76 -45.52
CA ASP A 137 58.61 -5.17 -46.30
C ASP A 137 57.31 -5.98 -46.15
N ALA A 138 57.40 -7.31 -46.08
CA ALA A 138 56.27 -8.19 -45.74
C ALA A 138 55.77 -7.96 -44.30
N ALA A 139 56.67 -7.83 -43.32
CA ALA A 139 56.31 -7.52 -41.94
C ALA A 139 55.65 -6.15 -41.80
N MET A 140 56.14 -5.14 -42.52
CA MET A 140 55.57 -3.80 -42.60
C MET A 140 54.18 -3.82 -43.25
N ALA A 141 53.98 -4.60 -44.31
CA ALA A 141 52.67 -4.77 -44.94
C ALA A 141 51.67 -5.42 -43.98
N ALA A 142 52.07 -6.49 -43.29
CA ALA A 142 51.24 -7.17 -42.29
C ALA A 142 50.92 -6.26 -41.09
N TYR A 143 51.88 -5.48 -40.61
CA TYR A 143 51.68 -4.45 -39.59
C TYR A 143 50.65 -3.41 -40.03
N ARG A 144 50.81 -2.82 -41.23
CA ARG A 144 49.87 -1.83 -41.77
C ARG A 144 48.45 -2.39 -41.86
N GLN A 145 48.29 -3.65 -42.25
CA GLN A 145 46.99 -4.31 -42.30
C GLN A 145 46.36 -4.46 -40.90
N ARG A 146 47.13 -4.91 -39.90
CA ARG A 146 46.64 -5.06 -38.52
C ARG A 146 46.30 -3.72 -37.88
N GLU A 147 47.14 -2.71 -38.10
CA GLU A 147 46.93 -1.36 -37.58
C GLU A 147 45.68 -0.72 -38.23
N ALA A 148 45.47 -0.89 -39.54
CA ALA A 148 44.25 -0.45 -40.21
C ALA A 148 42.99 -1.14 -39.65
N GLN A 149 43.06 -2.46 -39.39
CA GLN A 149 41.97 -3.20 -38.75
C GLN A 149 41.71 -2.73 -37.32
N ARG A 150 42.77 -2.46 -36.52
CA ARG A 150 42.65 -1.94 -35.15
C ARG A 150 41.97 -0.57 -35.16
N VAL A 151 42.40 0.34 -36.03
CA VAL A 151 41.82 1.69 -36.16
C VAL A 151 40.34 1.62 -36.56
N SER A 152 39.99 0.77 -37.54
CA SER A 152 38.58 0.55 -37.93
C SER A 152 37.75 0.02 -36.75
N ARG A 153 38.23 -1.02 -36.04
CA ARG A 153 37.53 -1.58 -34.87
C ARG A 153 37.41 -0.58 -33.72
N LEU A 154 38.43 0.27 -33.51
CA LEU A 154 38.39 1.33 -32.51
C LEU A 154 37.31 2.37 -32.85
N SER A 155 37.25 2.79 -34.12
CA SER A 155 36.20 3.69 -34.63
C SER A 155 34.80 3.08 -34.46
N ASP A 156 34.62 1.81 -34.85
CA ASP A 156 33.36 1.10 -34.71
C ASP A 156 32.95 0.98 -33.23
N ALA A 157 33.92 0.69 -32.34
CA ALA A 157 33.70 0.61 -30.91
C ALA A 157 33.30 1.95 -30.29
N GLN A 158 33.92 3.06 -30.74
CA GLN A 158 33.57 4.42 -30.33
C GLN A 158 32.14 4.76 -30.76
N VAL A 159 31.80 4.55 -32.04
CA VAL A 159 30.45 4.80 -32.58
C VAL A 159 29.41 3.96 -31.83
N ALA A 160 29.70 2.68 -31.58
CA ALA A 160 28.79 1.81 -30.84
C ALA A 160 28.63 2.25 -29.38
N HIS A 161 29.69 2.75 -28.74
CA HIS A 161 29.62 3.32 -27.40
C HIS A 161 28.77 4.59 -27.36
N ASP A 162 29.03 5.53 -28.28
CA ASP A 162 28.31 6.80 -28.36
C ASP A 162 26.82 6.57 -28.62
N ARG A 163 26.49 5.62 -29.49
CA ARG A 163 25.11 5.19 -29.72
C ARG A 163 24.46 4.65 -28.45
N ARG A 164 25.11 3.73 -27.73
CA ARG A 164 24.59 3.22 -26.45
C ARG A 164 24.40 4.33 -25.42
N MET A 165 25.33 5.27 -25.33
CA MET A 165 25.22 6.40 -24.39
C MET A 165 24.10 7.37 -24.81
N GLY A 166 23.92 7.61 -26.11
CA GLY A 166 22.78 8.34 -26.66
C GLY A 166 21.45 7.68 -26.31
N ASP A 167 21.31 6.39 -26.60
CA ASP A 167 20.11 5.61 -26.29
C ASP A 167 19.75 5.65 -24.78
N LEU A 168 20.75 5.60 -23.89
CA LEU A 168 20.53 5.73 -22.44
C LEU A 168 20.06 7.14 -22.04
N ARG A 169 20.64 8.19 -22.62
CA ARG A 169 20.21 9.58 -22.38
C ARG A 169 18.79 9.80 -22.87
N ASP A 170 18.47 9.33 -24.07
CA ASP A 170 17.16 9.53 -24.69
C ASP A 170 16.06 8.81 -23.91
N ARG A 171 16.32 7.59 -23.43
CA ARG A 171 15.39 6.87 -22.53
C ARG A 171 15.17 7.61 -21.22
N ALA A 172 16.24 8.02 -20.54
CA ALA A 172 16.13 8.78 -19.30
C ALA A 172 15.41 10.12 -19.51
N ALA A 173 15.65 10.80 -20.63
CA ALA A 173 14.96 12.04 -20.98
C ALA A 173 13.46 11.80 -21.24
N ALA A 174 13.09 10.72 -21.95
CA ALA A 174 11.70 10.36 -22.20
C ALA A 174 10.94 10.03 -20.90
N GLU A 175 11.54 9.25 -20.01
CA GLU A 175 10.97 8.92 -18.70
C GLU A 175 10.82 10.17 -17.81
N ASN A 176 11.84 11.03 -17.78
CA ASN A 176 11.79 12.29 -17.05
C ASN A 176 10.73 13.25 -17.61
N ALA A 177 10.53 13.28 -18.93
CA ALA A 177 9.48 14.09 -19.55
C ALA A 177 8.07 13.61 -19.17
N GLN A 178 7.86 12.29 -19.05
CA GLN A 178 6.62 11.74 -18.52
C GLN A 178 6.40 12.13 -17.06
N LEU A 179 7.46 12.08 -16.24
CA LEU A 179 7.42 12.52 -14.85
C LEU A 179 7.12 14.03 -14.73
N ASP A 180 7.67 14.85 -15.61
CA ASP A 180 7.40 16.29 -15.66
C ASP A 180 5.94 16.58 -16.02
N LYS A 181 5.34 15.78 -16.90
CA LYS A 181 3.89 15.83 -17.17
C LYS A 181 3.07 15.45 -15.93
N LEU A 182 3.38 14.32 -15.28
CA LEU A 182 2.71 13.89 -14.05
C LEU A 182 2.81 14.95 -12.94
N ARG A 183 3.96 15.63 -12.84
CA ARG A 183 4.15 16.74 -11.91
C ARG A 183 3.23 17.92 -12.23
N ALA A 184 3.12 18.30 -13.50
CA ALA A 184 2.23 19.38 -13.92
C ALA A 184 0.76 19.03 -13.62
N ASP A 185 0.34 17.80 -13.93
CA ASP A 185 -1.01 17.30 -13.65
C ASP A 185 -1.28 17.25 -12.14
N PHE A 186 -0.29 16.86 -11.32
CA PHE A 186 -0.36 16.90 -9.86
C PHE A 186 -0.55 18.32 -9.32
N VAL A 187 0.24 19.28 -9.80
CA VAL A 187 0.13 20.70 -9.39
C VAL A 187 -1.21 21.30 -9.84
N ALA A 188 -1.76 20.83 -10.95
CA ALA A 188 -3.10 21.21 -11.42
C ALA A 188 -4.24 20.51 -10.65
N GLY A 189 -3.94 19.65 -9.67
CA GLY A 189 -4.94 18.92 -8.89
C GLY A 189 -5.70 17.86 -9.70
N GLN A 190 -5.11 17.29 -10.74
CA GLN A 190 -5.76 16.22 -11.51
C GLN A 190 -5.84 14.93 -10.68
N PRO A 191 -7.03 14.31 -10.53
CA PRO A 191 -7.22 13.17 -9.65
C PRO A 191 -6.24 12.02 -9.87
N GLU A 192 -6.05 11.57 -11.11
CA GLU A 192 -5.19 10.42 -11.38
C GLU A 192 -3.72 10.69 -11.01
N ALA A 193 -3.25 11.94 -11.18
CA ALA A 193 -1.88 12.32 -10.85
C ALA A 193 -1.67 12.43 -9.34
N VAL A 194 -2.64 12.98 -8.61
CA VAL A 194 -2.61 13.05 -7.14
C VAL A 194 -2.66 11.65 -6.53
N GLU A 195 -3.61 10.82 -6.96
CA GLU A 195 -3.74 9.43 -6.51
C GLU A 195 -2.49 8.61 -6.79
N TRP A 196 -1.92 8.73 -7.99
CA TRP A 196 -0.67 8.07 -8.35
C TRP A 196 0.49 8.51 -7.46
N PHE A 197 0.65 9.81 -7.24
CA PHE A 197 1.74 10.35 -6.41
C PHE A 197 1.62 9.88 -4.96
N ILE A 198 0.42 9.95 -4.38
CA ILE A 198 0.18 9.40 -3.03
C ILE A 198 0.44 7.90 -3.00
N GLY A 199 0.05 7.17 -4.05
CA GLY A 199 0.40 5.77 -4.22
C GLY A 199 1.91 5.55 -4.06
N LYS A 200 2.74 6.36 -4.72
CA LYS A 200 4.21 6.32 -4.58
C LYS A 200 4.72 6.71 -3.21
N VAL A 201 4.09 7.67 -2.54
CA VAL A 201 4.39 8.03 -1.15
C VAL A 201 4.23 6.81 -0.25
N LEU A 202 3.07 6.14 -0.31
CA LEU A 202 2.74 4.99 0.53
C LEU A 202 3.49 3.70 0.14
N GLU A 203 3.87 3.54 -1.13
CA GLU A 203 4.66 2.39 -1.61
C GLU A 203 6.05 2.37 -0.96
N ARG A 204 6.62 3.56 -0.70
CA ARG A 204 7.94 3.73 -0.06
C ARG A 204 7.91 3.42 1.44
N SER A 205 6.74 3.39 2.06
CA SER A 205 6.58 3.19 3.50
C SER A 205 6.95 1.77 3.91
N THR A 206 7.96 1.65 4.79
CA THR A 206 8.40 0.37 5.33
C THR A 206 7.64 -0.01 6.60
N TYR A 207 6.96 -1.15 6.59
CA TYR A 207 6.28 -1.72 7.75
C TYR A 207 7.00 -2.99 8.25
N PRO A 208 6.96 -3.28 9.57
CA PRO A 208 7.45 -4.53 10.14
C PRO A 208 6.77 -5.76 9.49
N HIS A 209 7.42 -6.92 9.57
CA HIS A 209 6.87 -8.19 9.09
C HIS A 209 5.42 -8.41 9.59
N GLY A 210 4.54 -9.02 8.81
CA GLY A 210 3.14 -9.28 9.23
C GLY A 210 2.21 -8.06 9.22
N CYS A 211 2.71 -6.86 8.93
CA CYS A 211 1.87 -5.72 8.62
C CYS A 211 1.61 -5.65 7.10
N PRO A 212 0.34 -5.67 6.65
CA PRO A 212 0.00 -5.52 5.24
C PRO A 212 0.35 -4.12 4.72
N ARG A 213 0.52 -4.01 3.41
CA ARG A 213 0.77 -2.74 2.70
C ARG A 213 -0.24 -2.55 1.57
N LEU A 214 -1.48 -2.92 1.85
CA LEU A 214 -2.57 -2.83 0.91
C LEU A 214 -3.38 -1.58 1.22
N TYR A 215 -3.51 -0.72 0.23
CA TYR A 215 -4.28 0.50 0.35
C TYR A 215 -4.92 0.88 -0.99
N GLN A 216 -5.91 1.75 -0.90
CA GLN A 216 -6.57 2.41 -2.02
C GLN A 216 -6.66 3.90 -1.71
N VAL A 217 -6.50 4.71 -2.75
CA VAL A 217 -6.48 6.16 -2.63
C VAL A 217 -7.47 6.72 -3.64
N ALA A 218 -8.29 7.68 -3.21
CA ALA A 218 -9.11 8.48 -4.10
C ALA A 218 -9.00 9.95 -3.74
N TYR A 219 -8.90 10.82 -4.75
CA TYR A 219 -8.77 12.26 -4.56
C TYR A 219 -10.02 12.99 -5.03
N ARG A 220 -10.46 13.99 -4.27
CA ARG A 220 -11.60 14.86 -4.59
C ARG A 220 -11.12 16.30 -4.80
N PRO A 221 -10.97 16.74 -6.05
CA PRO A 221 -10.42 18.06 -6.35
C PRO A 221 -11.31 19.21 -5.89
N GLU A 222 -12.63 19.00 -5.77
CA GLU A 222 -13.58 20.07 -5.38
C GLU A 222 -13.39 20.52 -3.93
N ASN A 223 -12.91 19.62 -3.08
CA ASN A 223 -12.73 19.86 -1.64
C ASN A 223 -11.26 19.75 -1.20
N HIS A 224 -10.33 19.42 -2.11
CA HIS A 224 -8.94 19.09 -1.76
C HIS A 224 -8.84 17.96 -0.71
N ASP A 225 -9.77 17.02 -0.77
CA ASP A 225 -9.87 15.91 0.17
C ASP A 225 -9.27 14.64 -0.43
N LEU A 226 -8.47 13.93 0.37
CA LEU A 226 -7.95 12.61 0.02
C LEU A 226 -8.62 11.53 0.87
N VAL A 227 -9.04 10.44 0.25
CA VAL A 227 -9.58 9.27 0.94
C VAL A 227 -8.60 8.13 0.82
N VAL A 228 -8.24 7.53 1.96
CA VAL A 228 -7.35 6.38 2.03
C VAL A 228 -8.07 5.24 2.72
N GLU A 229 -8.27 4.14 2.00
CA GLU A 229 -8.67 2.87 2.60
C GLU A 229 -7.43 2.01 2.78
N PHE A 230 -7.15 1.59 4.01
CA PHE A 230 -5.92 0.91 4.37
C PHE A 230 -6.23 -0.42 5.04
N GLU A 231 -5.58 -1.49 4.58
CA GLU A 231 -5.65 -2.79 5.25
C GLU A 231 -4.78 -2.75 6.51
N LEU A 232 -5.41 -2.92 7.67
CA LEU A 232 -4.76 -2.92 8.96
C LEU A 232 -4.19 -4.31 9.29
N PRO A 233 -3.08 -4.38 10.04
CA PRO A 233 -2.54 -5.66 10.51
C PRO A 233 -3.55 -6.39 11.40
N GLY A 234 -3.53 -7.73 11.35
CA GLY A 234 -4.26 -8.56 12.29
C GLY A 234 -3.65 -8.54 13.68
N GLN A 235 -4.39 -9.01 14.68
CA GLN A 235 -3.95 -9.06 16.07
C GLN A 235 -2.77 -10.02 16.32
N ASP A 236 -2.59 -11.01 15.44
CA ASP A 236 -1.53 -12.02 15.46
C ASP A 236 -0.13 -11.41 15.25
N VAL A 237 -0.07 -10.19 14.71
CA VAL A 237 1.15 -9.41 14.57
C VAL A 237 1.85 -9.14 15.91
N ILE A 238 1.07 -9.08 17.01
CA ILE A 238 1.57 -8.88 18.38
C ILE A 238 1.96 -10.25 18.95
N PRO A 239 3.24 -10.48 19.30
CA PRO A 239 3.67 -11.73 19.91
C PRO A 239 2.86 -12.08 21.17
N GLN A 240 2.41 -13.33 21.27
CA GLN A 240 1.66 -13.82 22.43
C GLN A 240 2.56 -14.06 23.66
N MET A 241 3.87 -14.19 23.45
CA MET A 241 4.85 -14.38 24.52
C MET A 241 5.60 -13.08 24.78
N ARG A 242 5.96 -12.85 26.05
CA ARG A 242 6.84 -11.75 26.47
C ARG A 242 8.33 -12.11 26.32
N GLY A 243 8.65 -13.39 26.43
CA GLY A 243 10.01 -13.91 26.34
C GLY A 243 10.06 -15.38 26.73
N TYR A 244 11.25 -15.88 27.03
CA TYR A 244 11.48 -17.27 27.44
C TYR A 244 12.30 -17.32 28.73
N LYS A 245 12.14 -18.40 29.50
CA LYS A 245 12.93 -18.66 30.71
C LYS A 245 13.47 -20.08 30.69
N TYR A 246 14.72 -20.25 31.09
CA TYR A 246 15.31 -21.57 31.23
C TYR A 246 15.02 -22.15 32.63
N VAL A 247 14.40 -23.33 32.67
CA VAL A 247 14.05 -24.03 33.91
C VAL A 247 15.03 -25.18 34.13
N LYS A 248 16.10 -24.88 34.89
CA LYS A 248 17.21 -25.80 35.20
C LYS A 248 16.76 -27.16 35.75
N GLN A 249 15.71 -27.19 36.57
CA GLN A 249 15.23 -28.42 37.23
C GLN A 249 14.77 -29.49 36.23
N ARG A 250 14.23 -29.07 35.08
CA ARG A 250 13.69 -29.97 34.06
C ARG A 250 14.40 -29.85 32.71
N ASP A 251 15.47 -29.07 32.66
CA ASP A 251 16.25 -28.78 31.46
C ASP A 251 15.38 -28.37 30.25
N ALA A 252 14.49 -27.38 30.47
CA ALA A 252 13.55 -26.94 29.45
C ALA A 252 13.48 -25.41 29.36
N ILE A 253 13.25 -24.92 28.14
CA ILE A 253 13.00 -23.50 27.86
C ILE A 253 11.50 -23.26 27.78
N ASP A 254 10.97 -22.55 28.77
CA ASP A 254 9.55 -22.25 28.88
C ASP A 254 9.21 -20.89 28.31
N PRO A 255 8.10 -20.77 27.57
CA PRO A 255 7.64 -19.49 27.11
C PRO A 255 6.93 -18.74 28.25
N VAL A 256 7.18 -17.44 28.37
CA VAL A 256 6.53 -16.57 29.36
C VAL A 256 5.39 -15.82 28.67
N PRO A 257 4.12 -16.11 28.98
CA PRO A 257 2.99 -15.51 28.28
C PRO A 257 2.89 -14.02 28.53
N ARG A 258 2.49 -13.28 27.49
CA ARG A 258 2.11 -11.88 27.62
C ARG A 258 0.65 -11.80 28.11
N PRO A 259 0.34 -10.95 29.10
CA PRO A 259 -1.05 -10.72 29.51
C PRO A 259 -1.93 -10.25 28.35
N GLN A 260 -3.15 -10.78 28.25
CA GLN A 260 -4.09 -10.43 27.17
C GLN A 260 -4.43 -8.93 27.14
N THR A 261 -4.47 -8.27 28.30
CA THR A 261 -4.66 -6.81 28.40
C THR A 261 -3.53 -6.03 27.74
N GLU A 262 -2.29 -6.46 27.90
CA GLU A 262 -1.11 -5.85 27.26
C GLU A 262 -1.17 -6.04 25.74
N ILE A 263 -1.57 -7.22 25.27
CA ILE A 263 -1.72 -7.51 23.83
C ILE A 263 -2.74 -6.57 23.19
N ARG A 264 -3.92 -6.44 23.80
CA ARG A 264 -5.00 -5.55 23.34
C ARG A 264 -4.56 -4.08 23.28
N GLN A 265 -3.87 -3.61 24.34
CA GLN A 265 -3.35 -2.24 24.39
C GLN A 265 -2.30 -1.97 23.32
N ARG A 266 -1.35 -2.91 23.12
CA ARG A 266 -0.32 -2.80 22.07
C ARG A 266 -0.92 -2.83 20.68
N TYR A 267 -1.91 -3.68 20.44
CA TYR A 267 -2.61 -3.74 19.16
C TYR A 267 -3.34 -2.42 18.86
N ALA A 268 -4.11 -1.88 19.80
CA ALA A 268 -4.78 -0.59 19.63
C ALA A 268 -3.78 0.54 19.36
N LYS A 269 -2.63 0.55 20.07
CA LYS A 269 -1.55 1.52 19.84
C LYS A 269 -0.94 1.37 18.45
N LEU A 270 -0.73 0.14 17.97
CA LEU A 270 -0.21 -0.13 16.64
C LEU A 270 -1.13 0.43 15.55
N LEU A 271 -2.45 0.19 15.63
CA LEU A 271 -3.42 0.74 14.67
C LEU A 271 -3.40 2.27 14.67
N ALA A 272 -3.27 2.88 15.84
CA ALA A 272 -3.13 4.33 15.97
C ALA A 272 -1.83 4.84 15.33
N CYS A 273 -0.70 4.17 15.57
CA CYS A 273 0.58 4.51 14.94
C CYS A 273 0.52 4.40 13.40
N VAL A 274 -0.07 3.33 12.85
CA VAL A 274 -0.23 3.15 11.39
C VAL A 274 -1.06 4.29 10.80
N THR A 275 -2.15 4.67 11.47
CA THR A 275 -3.03 5.75 11.03
C THR A 275 -2.29 7.09 11.02
N LEU A 276 -1.70 7.49 12.16
CA LEU A 276 -0.99 8.77 12.28
C LEU A 276 0.21 8.85 11.34
N ARG A 277 0.91 7.73 11.14
CA ARG A 277 1.99 7.60 10.17
C ARG A 277 1.51 7.90 8.76
N THR A 278 0.41 7.25 8.35
CA THR A 278 -0.15 7.42 7.00
C THR A 278 -0.55 8.88 6.77
N LEU A 279 -1.22 9.50 7.74
CA LEU A 279 -1.57 10.92 7.68
C LEU A 279 -0.32 11.80 7.57
N HIS A 280 0.71 11.53 8.39
CA HIS A 280 1.96 12.28 8.37
C HIS A 280 2.71 12.17 7.04
N GLU A 281 2.86 10.96 6.50
CA GLU A 281 3.55 10.72 5.23
C GLU A 281 2.86 11.47 4.08
N ILE A 282 1.53 11.49 4.05
CA ILE A 282 0.76 12.19 3.02
C ILE A 282 0.84 13.70 3.19
N PHE A 283 0.59 14.22 4.39
CA PHE A 283 0.60 15.66 4.63
C PHE A 283 1.99 16.26 4.43
N THR A 284 3.07 15.55 4.75
CA THR A 284 4.44 16.03 4.52
C THR A 284 4.87 15.96 3.06
N ALA A 285 4.33 15.00 2.28
CA ALA A 285 4.64 14.87 0.86
C ALA A 285 3.79 15.78 -0.06
N THR A 286 2.71 16.38 0.46
CA THR A 286 1.78 17.18 -0.33
C THR A 286 1.65 18.60 0.17
N PRO A 287 1.49 19.59 -0.73
CA PRO A 287 1.19 20.96 -0.34
C PRO A 287 -0.30 21.12 0.02
N ALA A 288 -0.62 22.14 0.83
CA ALA A 288 -1.98 22.42 1.30
C ALA A 288 -2.97 22.72 0.17
N GLN A 289 -2.51 23.27 -0.95
CA GLN A 289 -3.33 23.58 -2.13
C GLN A 289 -3.78 22.32 -2.89
N ILE A 290 -3.17 21.16 -2.61
CA ILE A 290 -3.55 19.89 -3.22
C ILE A 290 -4.30 19.04 -2.19
N VAL A 291 -3.75 18.82 -1.00
CA VAL A 291 -4.42 18.04 0.05
C VAL A 291 -4.61 18.90 1.28
N GLU A 292 -5.86 19.30 1.52
CA GLU A 292 -6.28 20.07 2.69
C GLU A 292 -6.75 19.15 3.82
N ALA A 293 -7.41 18.03 3.50
CA ALA A 293 -7.82 17.04 4.50
C ALA A 293 -7.67 15.60 3.99
N ILE A 294 -7.52 14.68 4.93
CA ILE A 294 -7.41 13.24 4.68
C ILE A 294 -8.48 12.51 5.49
N VAL A 295 -9.25 11.66 4.80
CA VAL A 295 -10.14 10.66 5.39
C VAL A 295 -9.43 9.32 5.33
N PHE A 296 -8.96 8.85 6.48
CA PHE A 296 -8.36 7.53 6.61
C PHE A 296 -9.38 6.55 7.16
N ASN A 297 -9.52 5.41 6.49
CA ASN A 297 -10.37 4.30 6.89
C ASN A 297 -9.52 3.03 6.96
N GLY A 298 -9.39 2.45 8.15
CA GLY A 298 -8.67 1.22 8.38
C GLY A 298 -9.62 0.03 8.42
N ARG A 299 -9.43 -0.94 7.54
CA ARG A 299 -10.21 -2.20 7.49
C ARG A 299 -9.32 -3.40 7.77
N HIS A 300 -9.92 -4.51 8.19
CA HIS A 300 -9.19 -5.77 8.31
C HIS A 300 -10.01 -6.91 7.70
N SER A 301 -9.40 -7.66 6.80
CA SER A 301 -10.01 -8.81 6.15
C SER A 301 -9.99 -10.01 7.09
N THR A 302 -11.17 -10.55 7.38
CA THR A 302 -11.34 -11.69 8.29
C THR A 302 -12.51 -12.58 7.85
N ILE A 303 -12.70 -13.68 8.55
CA ILE A 303 -13.84 -14.58 8.38
C ILE A 303 -14.82 -14.34 9.52
N ASP A 304 -16.06 -13.98 9.17
CA ASP A 304 -17.14 -13.89 10.15
C ASP A 304 -17.40 -15.29 10.72
N ARG A 305 -17.24 -15.44 12.04
CA ARG A 305 -17.34 -16.75 12.70
C ARG A 305 -18.76 -17.31 12.72
N ALA A 306 -19.79 -16.46 12.65
CA ALA A 306 -21.18 -16.87 12.67
C ALA A 306 -21.65 -17.34 11.28
N THR A 307 -21.13 -16.74 10.21
CA THR A 307 -21.58 -17.00 8.84
C THR A 307 -20.57 -17.76 7.98
N GLY A 308 -19.30 -17.83 8.40
CA GLY A 308 -18.18 -18.39 7.63
C GLY A 308 -17.79 -17.56 6.41
N LYS A 309 -18.37 -16.37 6.22
CA LYS A 309 -18.13 -15.52 5.05
C LYS A 309 -16.92 -14.63 5.28
N ASN A 310 -16.20 -14.34 4.20
CA ASN A 310 -15.18 -13.30 4.21
C ASN A 310 -15.85 -11.94 4.42
N VAL A 311 -15.40 -11.21 5.43
CA VAL A 311 -15.85 -9.87 5.77
C VAL A 311 -14.66 -8.94 5.92
N ARG A 312 -14.89 -7.63 5.75
CA ARG A 312 -13.85 -6.61 5.92
C ARG A 312 -14.36 -5.47 6.81
N PRO A 313 -14.51 -5.72 8.13
CA PRO A 313 -14.93 -4.68 9.06
C PRO A 313 -13.98 -3.48 9.02
N HIS A 314 -14.56 -2.28 9.06
CA HIS A 314 -13.83 -1.06 9.41
C HIS A 314 -13.57 -1.07 10.91
N LEU A 315 -12.30 -0.90 11.29
CA LEU A 315 -11.88 -0.83 12.69
C LEU A 315 -11.53 0.60 13.12
N LEU A 316 -11.23 1.47 12.15
CA LEU A 316 -10.80 2.83 12.39
C LEU A 316 -11.26 3.74 11.26
N SER A 317 -11.76 4.93 11.59
CA SER A 317 -12.05 5.99 10.63
C SER A 317 -11.69 7.34 11.24
N VAL A 318 -10.93 8.15 10.54
CA VAL A 318 -10.57 9.51 10.98
C VAL A 318 -10.57 10.46 9.79
N GLN A 319 -11.14 11.64 9.99
CA GLN A 319 -10.99 12.76 9.08
C GLN A 319 -10.10 13.79 9.76
N ALA A 320 -8.91 14.02 9.19
CA ALA A 320 -7.95 14.99 9.69
C ALA A 320 -7.83 16.14 8.69
N GLU A 321 -8.06 17.35 9.16
CA GLU A 321 -7.73 18.57 8.43
C GLU A 321 -6.27 18.94 8.69
N ARG A 322 -5.57 19.43 7.66
CA ARG A 322 -4.16 19.78 7.73
C ARG A 322 -3.83 20.76 8.86
N PRO A 323 -4.54 21.90 9.06
CA PRO A 323 -4.19 22.83 10.14
C PRO A 323 -4.26 22.16 11.52
N SER A 324 -5.29 21.36 11.76
CA SER A 324 -5.47 20.62 13.02
C SER A 324 -4.40 19.55 13.22
N PHE A 325 -3.90 18.95 12.14
CA PHE A 325 -2.87 17.92 12.19
C PHE A 325 -1.46 18.50 12.36
N GLU A 326 -1.15 19.62 11.71
CA GLU A 326 0.16 20.28 11.78
C GLU A 326 0.46 20.89 13.15
N GLU A 327 -0.57 21.16 13.96
CA GLU A 327 -0.40 21.51 15.39
C GLU A 327 0.18 20.36 16.25
N LEU A 328 0.14 19.12 15.75
CA LEU A 328 0.54 17.94 16.52
C LEU A 328 2.06 17.73 16.48
N VAL A 329 2.66 17.58 17.66
CA VAL A 329 4.07 17.17 17.78
C VAL A 329 4.14 15.66 17.88
N LEU A 330 4.04 14.96 16.74
CA LEU A 330 3.91 13.49 16.69
C LEU A 330 5.02 12.71 17.40
N SER A 331 6.22 13.30 17.55
CA SER A 331 7.32 12.68 18.30
C SER A 331 7.08 12.59 19.82
N ALA A 332 6.10 13.32 20.34
CA ALA A 332 5.81 13.44 21.77
C ALA A 332 4.36 13.08 22.17
N VAL A 333 3.50 12.70 21.21
CA VAL A 333 2.11 12.35 21.50
C VAL A 333 1.94 10.90 21.94
N ASP A 334 0.92 10.66 22.77
CA ASP A 334 0.31 9.32 22.85
C ASP A 334 -0.58 9.10 21.61
N PRO A 335 -0.32 8.07 20.77
CA PRO A 335 -1.05 7.88 19.51
C PRO A 335 -2.56 7.72 19.68
N ILE A 336 -3.01 7.04 20.74
CA ILE A 336 -4.43 6.79 20.98
C ILE A 336 -5.13 8.07 21.40
N ALA A 337 -4.54 8.83 22.33
CA ALA A 337 -5.07 10.13 22.74
C ALA A 337 -5.08 11.13 21.58
N CYS A 338 -4.06 11.09 20.72
CA CYS A 338 -3.98 11.90 19.51
C CYS A 338 -5.15 11.63 18.55
N LEU A 339 -5.46 10.37 18.28
CA LEU A 339 -6.63 10.01 17.46
C LEU A 339 -7.96 10.47 18.07
N LYS A 340 -8.09 10.40 19.40
CA LYS A 340 -9.29 10.93 20.08
C LYS A 340 -9.43 12.45 19.89
N ARG A 341 -8.33 13.20 19.95
CA ARG A 341 -8.33 14.65 19.66
C ARG A 341 -8.77 14.95 18.23
N LEU A 342 -8.38 14.10 17.28
CA LEU A 342 -8.81 14.17 15.88
C LEU A 342 -10.24 13.64 15.65
N ASN A 343 -11.00 13.36 16.71
CA ASN A 343 -12.35 12.80 16.66
C ASN A 343 -12.44 11.50 15.85
N ALA A 344 -11.38 10.67 15.87
CA ALA A 344 -11.38 9.38 15.20
C ALA A 344 -12.46 8.46 15.79
N LEU A 345 -13.19 7.78 14.91
CA LEU A 345 -13.98 6.61 15.27
C LEU A 345 -13.03 5.42 15.33
N VAL A 346 -12.85 4.86 16.51
CA VAL A 346 -12.08 3.66 16.73
C VAL A 346 -13.02 2.60 17.26
N SER A 347 -12.92 1.38 16.73
CA SER A 347 -13.63 0.23 17.27
C SER A 347 -13.47 0.18 18.80
N PRO A 348 -14.56 0.01 19.56
CA PRO A 348 -14.48 -0.10 21.02
C PRO A 348 -13.68 -1.35 21.44
N ASN A 349 -13.63 -2.36 20.57
CA ASN A 349 -12.82 -3.56 20.74
C ASN A 349 -12.17 -3.99 19.42
N PRO A 350 -11.06 -3.34 19.01
CA PRO A 350 -10.42 -3.62 17.73
C PRO A 350 -9.81 -5.01 17.69
N TYR A 351 -9.40 -5.56 18.84
CA TYR A 351 -8.87 -6.92 18.95
C TYR A 351 -9.93 -7.95 18.54
N ASP A 352 -11.17 -7.78 19.00
CA ASP A 352 -12.28 -8.66 18.61
C ASP A 352 -12.87 -8.32 17.23
N LEU A 353 -12.22 -7.43 16.46
CA LEU A 353 -12.58 -7.01 15.10
C LEU A 353 -14.02 -6.45 15.00
N GLU A 354 -14.47 -5.77 16.05
CA GLU A 354 -15.80 -5.17 16.08
C GLU A 354 -15.88 -4.01 15.08
N ALA A 355 -16.82 -4.12 14.13
CA ALA A 355 -16.97 -3.16 13.05
C ALA A 355 -17.53 -1.82 13.53
N ILE A 356 -17.06 -0.73 12.92
CA ILE A 356 -17.66 0.61 13.03
C ILE A 356 -18.21 1.06 11.69
N GLU A 357 -19.16 2.01 11.71
CA GLU A 357 -19.56 2.72 10.51
C GLU A 357 -18.61 3.93 10.31
N PRO A 358 -17.83 3.98 9.21
CA PRO A 358 -16.86 5.06 9.01
C PRO A 358 -17.55 6.38 8.66
N PHE A 359 -16.81 7.49 8.76
CA PHE A 359 -17.36 8.82 8.48
C PHE A 359 -17.85 8.98 7.03
N ILE A 360 -17.08 8.41 6.10
CA ILE A 360 -17.40 8.40 4.68
C ILE A 360 -16.92 7.08 4.08
N THR A 361 -17.83 6.30 3.48
CA THR A 361 -17.51 5.12 2.67
C THR A 361 -17.53 5.54 1.20
N PHE A 362 -16.37 5.55 0.54
CA PHE A 362 -16.32 5.77 -0.91
C PHE A 362 -16.37 4.44 -1.65
N ASP A 363 -17.06 4.41 -2.79
CA ASP A 363 -17.03 3.28 -3.73
C ASP A 363 -15.71 3.31 -4.51
N LEU A 364 -14.64 2.86 -3.84
CA LEU A 364 -13.29 2.81 -4.40
C LEU A 364 -13.13 1.79 -5.54
N ASN A 365 -14.17 1.02 -5.88
CA ASN A 365 -14.15 0.07 -7.00
C ASN A 365 -14.04 0.76 -8.39
N ARG A 366 -14.06 2.10 -8.44
CA ARG A 366 -13.85 2.89 -9.66
C ARG A 366 -12.38 3.30 -9.88
N PHE A 367 -11.49 3.09 -8.90
CA PHE A 367 -10.11 3.61 -8.91
C PHE A 367 -9.07 2.49 -8.91
N ARG A 368 -7.89 2.76 -9.49
CA ARG A 368 -6.87 1.75 -9.83
C ARG A 368 -6.42 0.95 -8.61
N PHE A 369 -6.67 -0.36 -8.67
CA PHE A 369 -6.27 -1.35 -7.68
C PHE A 369 -4.73 -1.47 -7.60
N SER A 370 -4.20 -1.73 -6.40
CA SER A 370 -3.00 -2.56 -6.29
C SER A 370 -3.40 -3.98 -6.67
N GLU A 371 -2.58 -4.67 -7.48
CA GLU A 371 -2.91 -5.98 -8.05
C GLU A 371 -3.35 -7.02 -6.98
N ASP A 372 -2.85 -6.88 -5.76
CA ASP A 372 -3.14 -7.77 -4.63
C ASP A 372 -4.54 -7.59 -4.00
N MET A 373 -5.15 -6.41 -4.11
CA MET A 373 -6.48 -6.12 -3.55
C MET A 373 -7.63 -6.67 -4.40
N ASP A 374 -7.41 -6.76 -5.71
CA ASP A 374 -8.42 -7.16 -6.70
C ASP A 374 -8.81 -8.65 -6.56
N VAL A 375 -7.82 -9.49 -6.20
CA VAL A 375 -8.01 -10.93 -5.92
C VAL A 375 -9.00 -11.16 -4.75
N VAL A 376 -8.98 -10.28 -3.75
CA VAL A 376 -9.85 -10.39 -2.57
C VAL A 376 -11.21 -9.72 -2.81
N ALA A 377 -11.31 -8.74 -3.73
CA ALA A 377 -12.56 -8.06 -4.09
C ALA A 377 -13.47 -8.89 -5.01
N GLY A 378 -12.88 -9.76 -5.85
CA GLY A 378 -13.60 -10.68 -6.73
C GLY A 378 -14.48 -11.74 -6.05
N LEU A 379 -14.53 -11.78 -4.71
CA LEU A 379 -15.33 -12.72 -3.91
C LEU A 379 -16.63 -12.10 -3.35
N ASP A 380 -16.93 -10.82 -3.61
CA ASP A 380 -18.17 -10.15 -3.16
C ASP A 380 -19.33 -10.42 -4.14
N SER A 381 -20.35 -11.18 -3.70
CA SER A 381 -21.45 -11.69 -4.53
C SER A 381 -22.69 -10.78 -4.62
N ARG A 382 -22.62 -9.53 -4.14
CA ARG A 382 -23.76 -8.61 -4.11
C ARG A 382 -24.07 -7.98 -5.48
N ARG A 383 -25.36 -7.77 -5.78
CA ARG A 383 -25.82 -7.18 -7.05
C ARG A 383 -25.64 -5.66 -7.03
N ASN A 384 -24.84 -5.14 -7.97
CA ASN A 384 -24.57 -3.70 -8.09
C ASN A 384 -25.65 -3.03 -8.96
N LEU A 385 -26.34 -2.03 -8.40
CA LEU A 385 -27.44 -1.32 -9.10
C LEU A 385 -26.98 -0.54 -10.33
N LEU A 386 -25.72 -0.09 -10.38
CA LEU A 386 -25.14 0.57 -11.55
C LEU A 386 -24.77 -0.39 -12.68
N LYS A 387 -24.56 -1.67 -12.35
CA LYS A 387 -24.28 -2.72 -13.35
C LYS A 387 -25.55 -3.28 -14.01
N LEU A 388 -26.73 -2.96 -13.48
CA LEU A 388 -28.02 -3.28 -14.11
C LEU A 388 -28.21 -2.42 -15.35
N SER A 389 -28.74 -3.00 -16.44
CA SER A 389 -29.24 -2.21 -17.56
C SER A 389 -30.37 -1.26 -17.11
N PRO A 390 -30.64 -0.16 -17.84
CA PRO A 390 -31.74 0.75 -17.50
C PRO A 390 -33.08 0.03 -17.30
N THR A 391 -33.40 -0.93 -18.18
CA THR A 391 -34.63 -1.74 -18.12
C THR A 391 -34.68 -2.68 -16.92
N GLU A 392 -33.54 -3.27 -16.51
CA GLU A 392 -33.46 -4.10 -15.31
C GLU A 392 -33.60 -3.28 -14.02
N PHE A 393 -33.05 -2.06 -14.02
CA PHE A 393 -33.20 -1.14 -12.90
C PHE A 393 -34.66 -0.68 -12.75
N GLU A 394 -35.30 -0.32 -13.85
CA GLU A 394 -36.73 0.03 -13.87
C GLU A 394 -37.61 -1.15 -13.39
N HIS A 395 -37.29 -2.39 -13.80
CA HIS A 395 -37.99 -3.58 -13.31
C HIS A 395 -37.83 -3.79 -11.80
N LEU A 396 -36.63 -3.60 -11.27
CA LEU A 396 -36.37 -3.72 -9.84
C LEU A 396 -37.16 -2.66 -9.03
N VAL A 397 -37.21 -1.42 -9.53
CA VAL A 397 -38.01 -0.35 -8.91
C VAL A 397 -39.50 -0.69 -8.97
N ARG A 398 -39.99 -1.22 -10.09
CA ARG A 398 -41.37 -1.70 -10.20
C ARG A 398 -41.68 -2.78 -9.16
N GLU A 399 -40.84 -3.81 -9.06
CA GLU A 399 -41.01 -4.89 -8.08
C GLU A 399 -41.06 -4.34 -6.64
N LEU A 400 -40.20 -3.38 -6.34
CA LEU A 400 -40.19 -2.69 -5.04
C LEU A 400 -41.54 -2.00 -4.76
N PHE A 401 -42.04 -1.17 -5.68
CA PHE A 401 -43.29 -0.42 -5.45
C PHE A 401 -44.53 -1.33 -5.43
N VAL A 402 -44.53 -2.44 -6.17
CA VAL A 402 -45.56 -3.48 -6.05
C VAL A 402 -45.51 -4.13 -4.68
N ALA A 403 -44.31 -4.49 -4.18
CA ALA A 403 -44.13 -5.02 -2.83
C ALA A 403 -44.50 -4.02 -1.72
N MET A 404 -44.47 -2.72 -2.02
CA MET A 404 -44.93 -1.62 -1.15
C MET A 404 -46.44 -1.34 -1.26
N GLY A 405 -47.17 -2.01 -2.17
CA GLY A 405 -48.64 -1.93 -2.27
C GLY A 405 -49.20 -1.06 -3.39
N ALA A 406 -48.46 -0.82 -4.48
CA ALA A 406 -49.01 -0.19 -5.69
C ALA A 406 -49.97 -1.14 -6.44
N GLU A 407 -51.20 -0.70 -6.74
CA GLU A 407 -52.27 -1.56 -7.31
C GLU A 407 -52.27 -1.61 -8.84
N ALA A 408 -51.86 -0.53 -9.51
CA ALA A 408 -51.76 -0.46 -10.98
C ALA A 408 -50.44 0.22 -11.39
N TRP A 409 -49.80 -0.30 -12.43
CA TRP A 409 -48.55 0.22 -13.01
C TRP A 409 -48.70 0.32 -14.53
N THR A 410 -48.79 1.54 -15.06
CA THR A 410 -48.85 1.77 -16.51
C THR A 410 -47.54 2.40 -16.97
N THR A 411 -46.90 1.77 -17.95
CA THR A 411 -45.66 2.22 -18.57
C THR A 411 -45.93 3.26 -19.67
N ILE A 412 -45.31 4.43 -19.59
CA ILE A 412 -45.33 5.48 -20.60
C ILE A 412 -44.04 5.38 -21.42
N PRO A 413 -44.12 5.32 -22.76
CA PRO A 413 -42.93 5.40 -23.61
C PRO A 413 -42.22 6.75 -23.47
N SER A 414 -40.94 6.78 -23.09
CA SER A 414 -40.12 8.01 -23.10
C SER A 414 -39.28 8.13 -24.38
N LYS A 415 -38.87 9.36 -24.73
CA LYS A 415 -38.05 9.65 -25.92
C LYS A 415 -36.61 9.12 -25.86
N ASP A 416 -36.12 8.77 -24.67
CA ASP A 416 -34.73 8.37 -24.43
C ASP A 416 -34.55 6.84 -24.35
N GLY A 417 -35.57 6.08 -24.76
CA GLY A 417 -35.57 4.61 -24.69
C GLY A 417 -35.80 4.03 -23.29
N GLY A 418 -36.11 4.89 -22.30
CA GLY A 418 -36.56 4.48 -20.96
C GLY A 418 -38.09 4.40 -20.87
N VAL A 419 -38.59 3.71 -19.84
CA VAL A 419 -40.02 3.56 -19.59
C VAL A 419 -40.38 4.27 -18.28
N ASP A 420 -41.01 5.44 -18.37
CA ASP A 420 -41.56 6.13 -17.20
C ASP A 420 -42.84 5.42 -16.74
N ALA A 421 -43.22 5.49 -15.46
CA ALA A 421 -44.38 4.77 -14.96
C ALA A 421 -45.35 5.61 -14.14
N VAL A 422 -46.64 5.31 -14.30
CA VAL A 422 -47.72 5.86 -13.48
C VAL A 422 -48.23 4.77 -12.56
N ALA A 423 -48.19 5.05 -11.25
CA ALA A 423 -48.74 4.20 -10.22
C ALA A 423 -49.95 4.85 -9.53
N THR A 424 -50.97 4.05 -9.19
CA THR A 424 -52.12 4.49 -8.39
C THR A 424 -52.24 3.65 -7.12
N SER A 425 -52.64 4.29 -6.02
CA SER A 425 -52.88 3.64 -4.73
C SER A 425 -54.16 4.19 -4.08
N LYS A 426 -54.91 3.34 -3.36
CA LYS A 426 -56.24 3.66 -2.82
C LYS A 426 -56.31 3.87 -1.29
N ASN A 427 -55.19 3.98 -0.56
CA ASN A 427 -55.25 4.16 0.90
C ASN A 427 -55.34 5.63 1.39
N LEU A 428 -56.60 6.06 1.52
CA LEU A 428 -57.30 6.84 2.57
C LEU A 428 -56.85 8.19 3.18
N PHE A 429 -55.77 8.86 2.75
CA PHE A 429 -55.59 10.29 3.14
C PHE A 429 -55.28 11.27 2.00
N PHE A 430 -54.77 10.80 0.85
CA PHE A 430 -54.60 11.59 -0.38
C PHE A 430 -54.77 10.67 -1.60
N GLY A 431 -55.98 10.54 -2.14
CA GLY A 431 -56.22 9.76 -3.36
C GLY A 431 -55.76 10.51 -4.61
N GLY A 432 -54.89 9.91 -5.42
CA GLY A 432 -54.44 10.53 -6.67
C GLY A 432 -53.44 9.70 -7.47
N VAL A 433 -53.12 10.18 -8.67
CA VAL A 433 -52.17 9.57 -9.61
C VAL A 433 -50.75 9.94 -9.18
N CYS A 434 -49.89 8.94 -8.97
CA CYS A 434 -48.49 9.13 -8.57
C CYS A 434 -47.57 8.76 -9.73
N LEU A 435 -46.77 9.71 -10.21
CA LEU A 435 -45.79 9.46 -11.26
C LEU A 435 -44.49 8.97 -10.63
N ILE A 436 -43.96 7.84 -11.09
CA ILE A 436 -42.69 7.28 -10.60
C ILE A 436 -41.71 7.27 -11.77
N GLN A 437 -40.61 7.99 -11.58
CA GLN A 437 -39.51 8.02 -12.54
C GLN A 437 -38.27 7.41 -11.91
N ALA A 438 -37.70 6.39 -12.57
CA ALA A 438 -36.48 5.73 -12.14
C ALA A 438 -35.33 6.11 -13.08
N LYS A 439 -34.32 6.80 -12.57
CA LYS A 439 -33.13 7.17 -13.35
C LYS A 439 -31.87 6.56 -12.76
N ARG A 440 -31.28 5.62 -13.51
CA ARG A 440 -29.97 5.04 -13.20
C ARG A 440 -28.87 6.06 -13.48
N TRP A 441 -28.40 6.76 -12.44
CA TRP A 441 -27.34 7.77 -12.51
C TRP A 441 -26.15 7.40 -11.63
N ALA A 442 -24.97 7.86 -12.03
CA ALA A 442 -23.69 7.58 -11.35
C ALA A 442 -23.10 8.81 -10.62
N GLY A 443 -23.83 9.93 -10.56
CA GLY A 443 -23.37 11.17 -9.95
C GLY A 443 -24.54 12.08 -9.56
N LEU A 444 -24.21 13.26 -9.02
CA LEU A 444 -25.16 14.22 -8.46
C LEU A 444 -26.37 14.45 -9.38
N VAL A 445 -27.57 14.20 -8.85
CA VAL A 445 -28.79 14.53 -9.55
C VAL A 445 -29.09 16.02 -9.39
N GLY A 446 -28.78 16.79 -10.44
CA GLY A 446 -29.03 18.22 -10.52
C GLY A 446 -30.53 18.59 -10.52
N LEU A 447 -30.80 19.86 -10.25
CA LEU A 447 -32.15 20.43 -10.15
C LEU A 447 -32.97 20.23 -11.45
N ASP A 448 -32.31 20.20 -12.60
CA ASP A 448 -32.93 20.00 -13.92
C ASP A 448 -33.74 18.70 -14.00
N ALA A 449 -33.30 17.64 -13.32
CA ALA A 449 -34.00 16.36 -13.29
C ALA A 449 -35.33 16.45 -12.54
N VAL A 450 -35.34 17.18 -11.41
CA VAL A 450 -36.52 17.38 -10.59
C VAL A 450 -37.49 18.37 -11.27
N HIS A 451 -36.96 19.38 -11.97
CA HIS A 451 -37.76 20.26 -12.83
C HIS A 451 -38.42 19.50 -13.97
N ALA A 452 -37.69 18.65 -14.67
CA ALA A 452 -38.26 17.83 -15.74
C ALA A 452 -39.44 16.99 -15.23
N LEU A 453 -39.33 16.40 -14.04
CA LEU A 453 -40.40 15.63 -13.43
C LEU A 453 -41.68 16.46 -13.19
N THR A 454 -41.57 17.74 -12.81
CA THR A 454 -42.75 18.61 -12.64
C THR A 454 -43.52 18.84 -13.94
N GLY A 455 -42.83 18.91 -15.08
CA GLY A 455 -43.47 19.00 -16.39
C GLY A 455 -44.28 17.74 -16.71
N VAL A 456 -43.67 16.58 -16.49
CA VAL A 456 -44.34 15.28 -16.72
C VAL A 456 -45.51 15.07 -15.75
N MET A 457 -45.40 15.53 -14.50
CA MET A 457 -46.51 15.48 -13.55
C MET A 457 -47.71 16.31 -14.02
N ALA A 458 -47.48 17.49 -14.59
CA ALA A 458 -48.53 18.35 -15.13
C ALA A 458 -49.20 17.71 -16.36
N ASP A 459 -48.41 17.15 -17.28
CA ASP A 459 -48.90 16.49 -18.50
C ASP A 459 -49.78 15.26 -18.21
N HIS A 460 -49.52 14.57 -17.09
CA HIS A 460 -50.24 13.34 -16.70
C HIS A 460 -51.23 13.54 -15.55
N ASN A 461 -51.55 14.79 -15.18
CA ASN A 461 -52.44 15.13 -14.05
C ASN A 461 -52.04 14.41 -12.73
N ALA A 462 -50.74 14.17 -12.53
CA ALA A 462 -50.23 13.50 -11.33
C ALA A 462 -50.26 14.45 -10.13
N THR A 463 -50.82 13.97 -9.03
CA THR A 463 -50.96 14.74 -7.78
C THR A 463 -49.67 14.75 -6.95
N THR A 464 -48.83 13.74 -7.15
CA THR A 464 -47.55 13.52 -6.47
C THR A 464 -46.55 12.87 -7.43
N GLY A 465 -45.26 13.11 -7.22
CA GLY A 465 -44.19 12.50 -7.99
C GLY A 465 -43.20 11.75 -7.09
N VAL A 466 -42.58 10.71 -7.61
CA VAL A 466 -41.44 10.03 -6.98
C VAL A 466 -40.30 9.95 -7.99
N LEU A 467 -39.14 10.47 -7.60
CA LEU A 467 -37.91 10.33 -8.38
C LEU A 467 -36.97 9.36 -7.67
N VAL A 468 -36.72 8.22 -8.30
CA VAL A 468 -35.84 7.16 -7.79
C VAL A 468 -34.53 7.22 -8.54
N THR A 469 -33.41 7.17 -7.81
CA THR A 469 -32.09 7.16 -8.43
C THR A 469 -31.15 6.15 -7.77
N THR A 470 -30.21 5.64 -8.56
CA THR A 470 -29.01 4.93 -8.05
C THR A 470 -27.92 5.89 -7.58
N SER A 471 -28.25 7.14 -7.23
CA SER A 471 -27.28 8.16 -6.81
C SER A 471 -27.86 9.08 -5.71
N TRP A 472 -27.40 10.32 -5.60
CA TRP A 472 -27.89 11.27 -4.60
C TRP A 472 -28.37 12.58 -5.21
N PHE A 473 -29.19 13.31 -4.44
CA PHE A 473 -29.70 14.62 -4.82
C PHE A 473 -28.90 15.73 -4.13
N GLY A 474 -28.81 16.90 -4.76
CA GLY A 474 -28.26 18.08 -4.11
C GLY A 474 -29.30 18.79 -3.24
N ARG A 475 -28.85 19.60 -2.29
CA ARG A 475 -29.72 20.39 -1.38
C ARG A 475 -30.73 21.28 -2.12
N ALA A 476 -30.37 21.78 -3.31
CA ALA A 476 -31.28 22.54 -4.17
C ALA A 476 -32.45 21.67 -4.70
N SER A 477 -32.14 20.45 -5.12
CA SER A 477 -33.11 19.45 -5.61
C SER A 477 -34.07 19.03 -4.49
N GLU A 478 -33.56 18.80 -3.28
CA GLU A 478 -34.38 18.45 -2.10
C GLU A 478 -35.35 19.57 -1.71
N ASN A 479 -34.84 20.81 -1.61
CA ASN A 479 -35.67 21.98 -1.30
C ASN A 479 -36.76 22.22 -2.35
N PHE A 480 -36.46 21.97 -3.62
CA PHE A 480 -37.44 22.12 -4.70
C PHE A 480 -38.48 21.00 -4.68
N ALA A 481 -38.07 19.75 -4.43
CA ALA A 481 -38.97 18.60 -4.37
C ALA A 481 -40.02 18.74 -3.25
N GLN A 482 -39.60 19.20 -2.06
CA GLN A 482 -40.49 19.46 -0.93
C GLN A 482 -41.62 20.45 -1.26
N ARG A 483 -41.34 21.47 -2.09
CA ARG A 483 -42.31 22.49 -2.48
C ARG A 483 -43.29 22.03 -3.57
N ASN A 484 -42.94 20.98 -4.31
CA ASN A 484 -43.66 20.53 -5.50
C ASN A 484 -44.27 19.12 -5.36
N ARG A 485 -44.43 18.62 -4.12
CA ARG A 485 -45.02 17.30 -3.82
C ARG A 485 -44.29 16.14 -4.52
N ILE A 486 -42.96 16.27 -4.61
CA ILE A 486 -42.08 15.23 -5.14
C ILE A 486 -41.35 14.58 -3.98
N THR A 487 -41.42 13.25 -3.91
CA THR A 487 -40.59 12.42 -3.03
C THR A 487 -39.33 12.01 -3.79
N LEU A 488 -38.17 12.23 -3.18
CA LEU A 488 -36.88 11.80 -3.71
C LEU A 488 -36.47 10.51 -3.01
N ILE A 489 -36.06 9.49 -3.77
CA ILE A 489 -35.50 8.25 -3.24
C ILE A 489 -34.07 8.11 -3.77
N ASN A 490 -33.10 8.37 -2.89
CA ASN A 490 -31.68 8.26 -3.22
C ASN A 490 -31.19 6.80 -3.14
N GLY A 491 -29.94 6.55 -3.54
CA GLY A 491 -29.35 5.21 -3.55
C GLY A 491 -29.32 4.54 -2.17
N ALA A 492 -29.09 5.31 -1.10
CA ALA A 492 -29.05 4.79 0.26
C ALA A 492 -30.45 4.34 0.74
N GLU A 493 -31.46 5.17 0.50
CA GLU A 493 -32.87 4.87 0.79
C GLU A 493 -33.37 3.71 -0.07
N LEU A 494 -33.00 3.69 -1.36
CA LEU A 494 -33.37 2.62 -2.28
C LEU A 494 -32.81 1.27 -1.82
N LYS A 495 -31.55 1.22 -1.37
CA LYS A 495 -30.96 0.02 -0.76
C LYS A 495 -31.76 -0.45 0.45
N HIS A 496 -32.12 0.46 1.34
CA HIS A 496 -32.90 0.14 2.54
C HIS A 496 -34.27 -0.43 2.17
N LEU A 497 -34.98 0.21 1.25
CA LEU A 497 -36.30 -0.22 0.77
C LEU A 497 -36.24 -1.59 0.08
N ILE A 498 -35.24 -1.84 -0.78
CA ILE A 498 -35.03 -3.15 -1.42
C ILE A 498 -34.76 -4.22 -0.36
N LYS A 499 -33.92 -3.92 0.64
CA LYS A 499 -33.63 -4.88 1.71
C LYS A 499 -34.87 -5.18 2.56
N GLN A 500 -35.68 -4.17 2.85
CA GLN A 500 -36.88 -4.30 3.68
C GLN A 500 -38.01 -5.04 2.96
N HIS A 501 -38.27 -4.72 1.70
CA HIS A 501 -39.46 -5.21 0.97
C HIS A 501 -39.18 -6.39 0.05
N LEU A 502 -37.93 -6.56 -0.42
CA LEU A 502 -37.54 -7.66 -1.33
C LEU A 502 -36.54 -8.64 -0.69
N ASN A 503 -36.00 -8.33 0.50
CA ASN A 503 -34.95 -9.10 1.20
C ASN A 503 -33.65 -9.33 0.39
N ILE A 504 -33.39 -8.49 -0.61
CA ILE A 504 -32.17 -8.53 -1.44
C ILE A 504 -31.17 -7.51 -0.88
N ASP A 505 -29.90 -7.88 -0.74
CA ASP A 505 -28.83 -6.92 -0.45
C ASP A 505 -28.19 -6.45 -1.76
N VAL A 506 -28.17 -5.14 -1.96
CA VAL A 506 -27.71 -4.50 -3.19
C VAL A 506 -26.65 -3.46 -2.88
N ILE A 507 -25.73 -3.25 -3.82
CA ILE A 507 -24.75 -2.16 -3.75
C ILE A 507 -25.40 -0.96 -4.45
N PRO A 508 -25.80 0.10 -3.73
CA PRO A 508 -26.29 1.31 -4.37
C PRO A 508 -25.14 2.01 -5.08
N GLY A 509 -25.45 2.73 -6.15
CA GLY A 509 -24.49 3.74 -6.61
C GLY A 509 -24.48 4.83 -5.55
N THR A 510 -23.39 4.98 -4.80
CA THR A 510 -23.05 6.17 -4.00
C THR A 510 -24.00 6.59 -2.85
N HIS A 511 -23.42 6.99 -1.69
CA HIS A 511 -24.17 7.40 -0.49
C HIS A 511 -24.09 8.92 -0.27
N HIS A 512 -25.22 9.57 0.08
CA HIS A 512 -25.29 10.95 0.60
C HIS A 512 -25.19 10.95 2.13
N ARG A 513 -24.54 11.96 2.74
CA ARG A 513 -24.63 12.20 4.20
C ARG A 513 -25.16 13.61 4.45
N GLU A 514 -26.32 13.68 5.12
CA GLU A 514 -26.97 14.91 5.58
C GLU A 514 -26.16 15.59 6.69
N THR A 515 -26.05 16.91 6.62
CA THR A 515 -25.48 17.76 7.67
C THR A 515 -26.54 18.04 8.75
N ARG A 516 -26.36 17.50 9.96
CA ARG A 516 -27.18 17.86 11.13
C ARG A 516 -26.75 19.20 11.71
N GLY A 517 -27.73 20.10 11.88
CA GLY A 517 -27.77 21.01 13.02
C GLY A 517 -28.50 22.33 12.80
N HIS A 518 -29.62 22.57 13.50
CA HIS A 518 -29.73 23.70 14.44
C HIS A 518 -30.95 23.65 15.38
N ARG A 519 -30.63 23.52 16.67
CA ARG A 519 -31.08 24.28 17.85
C ARG A 519 -32.59 24.39 18.17
N THR A 520 -33.02 23.58 19.14
CA THR A 520 -34.06 23.91 20.12
C THR A 520 -33.52 24.92 21.14
N THR A 521 -34.04 26.15 21.11
CA THR A 521 -33.89 27.12 22.21
C THR A 521 -34.94 26.83 23.28
N HIS A 522 -34.49 26.40 24.47
CA HIS A 522 -35.28 26.46 25.68
C HIS A 522 -35.38 27.90 26.19
N ARG A 523 -36.60 28.40 26.41
CA ARG A 523 -36.91 29.44 27.41
C ARG A 523 -37.90 28.84 28.42
N PRO A 524 -37.83 29.20 29.71
CA PRO A 524 -38.68 28.62 30.74
C PRO A 524 -40.03 29.35 30.87
N ASP A 525 -41.01 28.63 31.41
CA ASP A 525 -42.40 29.03 31.66
C ASP A 525 -42.56 30.24 32.60
N ALA A 526 -43.58 31.08 32.31
CA ALA A 526 -44.43 31.72 33.32
C ALA A 526 -45.73 32.30 32.70
N GLN A 527 -46.82 31.56 32.90
CA GLN A 527 -48.14 31.99 33.39
C GLN A 527 -48.92 33.19 32.77
N VAL A 528 -50.11 32.84 32.24
CA VAL A 528 -51.47 33.23 32.70
C VAL A 528 -52.03 34.63 32.35
N ARG A 529 -53.21 34.56 31.67
CA ARG A 529 -54.43 35.42 31.70
C ARG A 529 -54.57 36.67 30.81
N GLN A 530 -55.53 36.51 29.89
CA GLN A 530 -56.77 37.30 29.69
C GLN A 530 -56.74 38.75 29.18
N SER A 531 -57.73 38.94 28.29
CA SER A 531 -58.52 40.14 27.94
C SER A 531 -57.95 41.19 26.98
N ASP A 532 -58.39 41.08 25.72
CA ASP A 532 -59.29 42.02 25.02
C ASP A 532 -58.80 43.46 24.67
N PRO A 533 -59.48 44.20 23.76
CA PRO A 533 -58.85 44.72 22.55
C PRO A 533 -58.87 46.27 22.52
N ARG A 534 -58.11 46.88 21.59
CA ARG A 534 -58.50 48.06 20.78
C ARG A 534 -57.32 48.74 20.06
N TRP A 535 -57.59 49.06 18.79
CA TRP A 535 -57.20 50.29 18.05
C TRP A 535 -55.73 50.55 17.64
N THR A 536 -55.48 50.41 16.32
CA THR A 536 -54.97 51.38 15.30
C THR A 536 -54.36 52.73 15.73
N PRO A 537 -53.63 53.48 14.85
CA PRO A 537 -52.87 53.14 13.61
C PRO A 537 -51.53 53.92 13.44
N ALA A 538 -50.87 53.71 12.28
CA ALA A 538 -49.94 54.60 11.56
C ALA A 538 -48.53 54.80 12.16
N ARG A 539 -47.44 54.75 11.40
CA ARG A 539 -47.21 55.12 9.99
C ARG A 539 -46.33 54.13 9.25
#